data_AF-A0A2T7G6Z8-F1
#
_entry.id   AF-A0A2T7G6Z8-F1
#
_cell.length_a   1.000
_cell.length_b   1.000
_cell.length_c   1.000
_cell.angle_alpha   90.00
_cell.angle_beta   90.00
_cell.angle_gamma   90.00
#
_symmetry.space_group_name_H-M   'P 1'
#
loop_
_entity.id
_entity.type
_entity.pdbx_description
1 polymer ?
#
loop_
_entity_poly.entity_id
_entity_poly.type
_entity_poly.pdbx_seq_one_letter_code
_entity_poly.pdbx_strand_id
1 'polypeptide(L)'
;MDEAEHDVLAYIAFDESLRSKLHSTNPLERVNKEIKRRTNLVGIFPDREAVIRLVGALMLEQNDEWAVSRRYMPVEKLTAMCDHDDETAMIAAQ
;
A
#
# COMPACT_ATOMS: atom_id res chain seq x y z
N MET A 1 -0.47 5.56 -26.75
CA MET A 1 -1.54 5.05 -25.84
C MET A 1 -1.50 3.54 -25.83
N ASP A 2 -1.34 2.90 -26.99
CA ASP A 2 -1.28 1.43 -27.12
C ASP A 2 -0.15 0.75 -26.30
N GLU A 3 0.98 1.43 -26.08
CA GLU A 3 2.10 0.88 -25.30
C GLU A 3 1.77 0.66 -23.80
N ALA A 4 0.82 1.40 -23.23
CA ALA A 4 0.44 1.28 -21.82
C ALA A 4 -0.68 0.25 -21.57
N GLU A 5 -1.26 -0.32 -22.64
CA GLU A 5 -2.39 -1.24 -22.56
C GLU A 5 -2.05 -2.46 -21.69
N HIS A 6 -0.86 -3.05 -21.91
CA HIS A 6 -0.43 -4.23 -21.17
C HIS A 6 -0.29 -3.94 -19.67
N ASP A 7 0.29 -2.79 -19.32
CA ASP A 7 0.49 -2.39 -17.92
C ASP A 7 -0.84 -2.09 -17.21
N VAL A 8 -1.76 -1.41 -17.90
CA VAL A 8 -3.07 -1.05 -17.34
C VAL A 8 -3.97 -2.27 -17.17
N LEU A 9 -3.88 -3.27 -18.05
CA LEU A 9 -4.71 -4.48 -17.99
C LEU A 9 -4.10 -5.62 -17.17
N ALA A 10 -2.84 -5.49 -16.73
CA ALA A 10 -2.14 -6.54 -15.96
C ALA A 10 -2.94 -7.01 -14.73
N TYR A 11 -3.67 -6.12 -14.06
CA TYR A 11 -4.48 -6.46 -12.89
C TYR A 11 -5.65 -7.42 -13.20
N ILE A 12 -6.06 -7.58 -14.47
CA ILE A 12 -7.14 -8.50 -14.87
C ILE A 12 -6.70 -9.96 -14.72
N ALA A 13 -5.40 -10.26 -14.75
CA ALA A 13 -4.87 -11.59 -14.47
C ALA A 13 -5.16 -12.06 -13.03
N PHE A 14 -5.50 -11.14 -12.12
CA PHE A 14 -5.84 -11.47 -10.74
C PHE A 14 -7.30 -11.95 -10.61
N ASP A 15 -7.56 -12.71 -9.54
CA ASP A 15 -8.90 -13.13 -9.13
C ASP A 15 -9.86 -11.92 -9.08
N GLU A 16 -11.07 -12.11 -9.60
CA GLU A 16 -12.03 -11.02 -9.78
C GLU A 16 -12.36 -10.28 -8.47
N SER A 17 -12.33 -10.97 -7.33
CA SER A 17 -12.57 -10.34 -6.03
C SER A 17 -11.44 -9.39 -5.58
N LEU A 18 -10.24 -9.52 -6.14
CA LEU A 18 -9.10 -8.64 -5.85
C LEU A 18 -9.05 -7.43 -6.79
N ARG A 19 -9.64 -7.54 -7.98
CA ARG A 19 -9.59 -6.47 -9.00
C ARG A 19 -10.09 -5.14 -8.47
N SER A 20 -11.21 -5.13 -7.74
CA SER A 20 -11.77 -3.91 -7.13
C SER A 20 -10.85 -3.23 -6.13
N LYS A 21 -9.98 -4.01 -5.48
CA LYS A 21 -8.96 -3.52 -4.55
C LYS A 21 -7.73 -3.02 -5.29
N LEU A 22 -7.34 -3.68 -6.38
CA LEU A 22 -6.15 -3.34 -7.17
C LEU A 22 -6.30 -2.03 -7.96
N HIS A 23 -7.46 -1.79 -8.59
CA HIS A 23 -7.67 -0.56 -9.37
C HIS A 23 -8.17 0.63 -8.52
N SER A 24 -8.45 0.44 -7.24
CA SER A 24 -8.90 1.53 -6.37
C SER A 24 -7.73 2.38 -5.89
N THR A 25 -7.83 3.70 -6.04
CA THR A 25 -6.87 4.67 -5.49
C THR A 25 -7.20 5.10 -4.06
N ASN A 26 -8.33 4.65 -3.50
CA ASN A 26 -8.82 5.12 -2.20
C ASN A 26 -7.81 4.96 -1.04
N PRO A 27 -7.11 3.81 -0.88
CA PRO A 27 -6.13 3.66 0.19
C PRO A 27 -4.95 4.63 0.04
N LEU A 28 -4.47 4.81 -1.19
CA LEU A 28 -3.37 5.72 -1.52
C LEU A 28 -3.77 7.18 -1.26
N GLU A 29 -4.97 7.58 -1.69
CA GLU A 29 -5.51 8.92 -1.46
C GLU A 29 -5.69 9.22 0.04
N ARG A 30 -6.14 8.23 0.82
CA ARG A 30 -6.27 8.35 2.28
C ARG A 30 -4.92 8.60 2.95
N VAL A 31 -3.90 7.82 2.59
CA VAL A 31 -2.53 7.99 3.09
C VAL A 31 -1.96 9.35 2.66
N ASN A 32 -2.13 9.74 1.39
CA ASN A 32 -1.68 11.05 0.90
C ASN A 32 -2.35 12.22 1.63
N LYS A 33 -3.64 12.10 1.96
CA LYS A 33 -4.36 13.10 2.75
C LYS A 33 -3.79 13.19 4.16
N GLU A 34 -3.41 12.08 4.76
CA GLU A 34 -2.81 12.04 6.10
C GLU A 34 -1.41 12.65 6.13
N ILE A 35 -0.57 12.32 5.14
CA ILE A 35 0.75 12.96 4.96
C ILE A 35 0.56 14.48 4.88
N LYS A 36 -0.30 14.95 3.97
CA LYS A 36 -0.59 16.39 3.81
C LYS A 36 -1.06 17.02 5.12
N ARG A 37 -1.96 16.37 5.86
CA ARG A 37 -2.46 16.89 7.14
C ARG A 37 -1.35 17.04 8.18
N ARG A 38 -0.52 16.01 8.39
CA ARG A 38 0.54 16.04 9.41
C ARG A 38 1.68 16.98 9.03
N THR A 39 2.04 17.07 7.74
CA THR A 39 3.06 18.01 7.28
C THR A 39 2.59 19.46 7.38
N ASN A 40 1.31 19.73 7.15
CA ASN A 40 0.74 21.08 7.28
C ASN A 40 0.81 21.63 8.71
N LEU A 41 0.76 20.76 9.73
CA LEU A 41 0.92 21.18 11.13
C LEU A 41 2.35 21.62 11.46
N VAL A 42 3.35 21.01 10.81
CA VAL A 42 4.76 21.38 10.98
C VAL A 42 5.11 22.64 10.19
N GLY A 43 4.54 22.81 9.00
CA GLY A 43 4.75 23.97 8.13
C GLY A 43 6.12 23.95 7.42
N ILE A 44 7.21 24.14 8.17
CA ILE A 44 8.59 24.15 7.66
C ILE A 44 9.44 23.13 8.41
N PHE A 45 10.17 22.30 7.67
CA PHE A 45 11.08 21.31 8.23
C PHE A 45 12.52 21.84 8.27
N PRO A 46 13.30 21.49 9.32
CA PRO A 46 14.69 21.93 9.46
C PRO A 46 15.64 21.26 8.45
N ASP A 47 15.32 20.03 8.02
CA ASP A 47 16.09 19.26 7.05
C ASP A 47 15.21 18.15 6.42
N ARG A 48 15.79 17.42 5.45
CA ARG A 48 15.14 16.30 4.77
C ARG A 48 14.89 15.09 5.68
N GLU A 49 15.75 14.86 6.67
CA GLU A 49 15.63 13.72 7.58
C GLU A 49 14.44 13.89 8.53
N ALA A 50 14.11 15.12 8.92
CA ALA A 50 12.94 15.41 9.74
C ALA A 50 11.63 15.06 9.04
N VAL A 51 11.49 15.37 7.74
CA VAL A 51 10.28 14.99 6.98
C VAL A 51 10.22 13.47 6.75
N ILE A 52 11.35 12.83 6.46
CA ILE A 52 11.41 11.36 6.32
C ILE A 52 11.00 10.67 7.60
N ARG A 53 11.45 11.15 8.77
CA ARG A 53 11.05 10.57 10.06
C ARG A 53 9.55 10.71 10.31
N LEU A 54 8.95 11.87 10.01
CA LEU A 54 7.51 12.06 10.20
C LEU A 54 6.70 11.15 9.28
N VAL A 55 7.02 11.15 7.98
CA VAL A 55 6.30 10.32 7.00
C VAL A 55 6.53 8.84 7.27
N GLY A 56 7.77 8.45 7.62
CA GLY A 56 8.12 7.08 8.00
C GLY A 56 7.36 6.60 9.23
N ALA A 57 7.27 7.41 10.28
CA ALA A 57 6.46 7.08 11.46
C ALA A 57 4.98 6.88 11.11
N LEU A 58 4.44 7.70 10.21
CA LEU A 58 3.07 7.53 9.71
C LEU A 58 2.91 6.22 8.90
N MET A 59 3.90 5.84 8.08
CA MET A 59 3.85 4.57 7.33
C MET A 59 3.88 3.37 8.28
N LEU A 60 4.68 3.42 9.35
CA LEU A 60 4.71 2.38 10.37
C LEU A 60 3.36 2.24 11.06
N GLU A 61 2.76 3.36 11.50
CA GLU A 61 1.42 3.36 12.10
C GLU A 61 0.38 2.75 11.16
N GLN A 62 0.42 3.11 9.87
CA GLN A 62 -0.52 2.57 8.89
C GLN A 62 -0.32 1.08 8.63
N ASN A 63 0.94 0.62 8.62
CA ASN A 63 1.29 -0.78 8.45
C ASN A 63 0.77 -1.62 9.62
N ASP A 64 0.98 -1.15 10.85
CA ASP A 64 0.50 -1.84 12.06
C ASP A 64 -1.03 -1.94 12.09
N GLU A 65 -1.75 -0.88 11.70
CA GLU A 65 -3.21 -0.91 11.56
C GLU A 65 -3.70 -1.97 10.56
N TRP A 66 -3.00 -2.10 9.42
CA TRP A 66 -3.34 -3.06 8.38
C TRP A 66 -3.03 -4.49 8.79
N ALA A 67 -1.99 -4.72 9.58
CA ALA A 67 -1.64 -6.03 10.13
C ALA A 67 -2.69 -6.54 11.14
N VAL A 68 -3.20 -5.66 12.02
CA VAL A 68 -4.00 -6.09 13.19
C VAL A 68 -5.51 -6.18 12.94
N SER A 69 -6.11 -5.27 12.17
CA SER A 69 -7.59 -5.14 12.15
C SER A 69 -8.21 -4.91 10.77
N ARG A 70 -7.45 -4.42 9.78
CA ARG A 70 -8.00 -3.95 8.50
C ARG A 70 -7.14 -4.31 7.29
N ARG A 71 -6.81 -5.59 7.13
CA ARG A 71 -6.12 -6.05 5.91
C ARG A 71 -6.93 -5.69 4.69
N TYR A 72 -6.36 -4.82 3.86
CA TYR A 72 -7.00 -4.37 2.63
C TYR A 72 -7.15 -5.55 1.65
N MET A 73 -6.13 -6.41 1.53
CA MET A 73 -6.16 -7.64 0.74
C MET A 73 -6.10 -8.88 1.64
N PRO A 74 -6.90 -9.93 1.36
CA PRO A 74 -6.86 -11.18 2.14
C PRO A 74 -5.55 -11.91 1.88
N VAL A 75 -4.89 -12.38 2.94
CA VAL A 75 -3.59 -13.08 2.84
C VAL A 75 -3.76 -14.38 2.07
N GLU A 76 -4.86 -15.10 2.28
CA GLU A 76 -5.12 -16.39 1.63
C GLU A 76 -5.17 -16.27 0.11
N LYS A 77 -5.68 -15.14 -0.40
CA LYS A 77 -5.74 -14.88 -1.83
C LYS A 77 -4.43 -14.40 -2.40
N LEU A 78 -3.62 -13.70 -1.61
CA LEU A 78 -2.30 -13.25 -2.02
C LEU A 78 -1.29 -14.41 -2.06
N THR A 79 -1.28 -15.26 -1.02
CA THR A 79 -0.38 -16.42 -0.95
C THR A 79 -0.69 -17.45 -2.04
N ALA A 80 -1.96 -17.63 -2.41
CA ALA A 80 -2.35 -18.51 -3.51
C ALA A 80 -1.84 -18.04 -4.89
N MET A 81 -1.34 -16.82 -5.01
CA MET A 81 -0.82 -16.23 -6.25
C MET A 81 0.71 -16.10 -6.27
N CYS A 82 1.41 -16.45 -5.18
CA CYS A 82 2.86 -16.41 -5.12
C CYS A 82 3.46 -17.72 -5.63
N ASP A 83 4.40 -17.63 -6.57
CA ASP A 83 5.14 -18.79 -7.08
C ASP A 83 6.38 -19.13 -6.22
N HIS A 84 6.78 -18.25 -5.30
CA HIS A 84 7.97 -18.40 -4.46
C HIS A 84 7.60 -18.56 -2.97
N ASP A 85 8.20 -19.56 -2.32
CA ASP A 85 7.99 -19.86 -0.90
C ASP A 85 8.41 -18.70 0.02
N ASP A 86 9.46 -17.95 -0.36
CA ASP A 86 9.96 -16.79 0.40
C ASP A 86 8.95 -15.63 0.42
N GLU A 87 8.28 -15.37 -0.70
CA GLU A 87 7.25 -14.32 -0.81
C GLU A 87 6.01 -14.69 -0.01
N THR A 88 5.64 -15.98 -0.06
CA THR A 88 4.53 -16.55 0.71
C THR A 88 4.78 -16.43 2.20
N ALA A 89 5.99 -16.75 2.67
CA ALA A 89 6.38 -16.61 4.06
C ALA A 89 6.36 -15.14 4.54
N MET A 90 6.81 -14.21 3.69
CA MET A 90 6.78 -12.77 4.01
C MET A 90 5.35 -12.24 4.16
N ILE A 91 4.44 -12.61 3.26
CA ILE A 91 3.02 -12.17 3.30
C ILE A 91 2.29 -12.78 4.50
N ALA A 92 2.62 -14.03 4.85
CA ALA A 92 2.05 -14.71 6.01
C ALA A 92 2.55 -14.16 7.35
N ALA A 93 3.75 -13.58 7.39
CA ALA A 93 4.39 -13.03 8.59
C ALA A 93 4.00 -11.57 8.91
N GLN A 94 3.34 -10.87 7.99
CA GLN A 94 2.66 -9.60 8.23
C GLN A 94 1.40 -9.80 9.08
#